data_AF-A0A7S1Q6H7-F1
#
_entry.id   AF-A0A7S1Q6H7-F1
#
_cell.length_a   1.000
_cell.length_b   1.000
_cell.length_c   1.000
_cell.angle_alpha   90.00
_cell.angle_beta   90.00
_cell.angle_gamma   90.00
#
_symmetry.space_group_name_H-M   'P 1'
#
loop_
_entity.id
_entity.type
_entity.pdbx_description
1 polymer ?
#
loop_
_entity_poly.entity_id
_entity_poly.type
_entity_poly.pdbx_seq_one_letter_code
_entity_poly.pdbx_strand_id
1 'polypeptide(L)'
;VTVSVLYWNTEMSKSIPDWEYEAEYYEALLHLGQAGFKIITDPVKGKGLFATKQFLSGETVLRERALCCSQNLDDFKAGVPVCLHCLASLEAPRDVVKRTAGNAAAAMLPKPPRGYAPPHREPCRNGSKGCAALFCSPRCEADAWDAHHQVLCTATKSAEQIRALNSFLGESWVQDGVDFSDTHFLGLRFFAFATSRHRAKRMPLKYAYAPIAQLIRAPLEKFHFTYLLAEEYEKDVMKLAGETPAAARSRRWEHFTKHRSDQNNDPISQYGRNGGSRTKRAMLEQGVQLMSVMFGWSSDEVEFFSPERWSELLGAVLLNGQERSPNSEYVVFQELLRQEDKGALSTFHKKVRAKGIQPQTFHSSSHGQGIYPVGACFNHSCEPNIQVSYVDDNNETLQVSALRQIEAGEELCISYIDEDGPVEERQQQLFEHYLFSCGCHKCAKDLASLRGHA
;
A
#
# COMPACT_ATOMS: atom_id res chain seq x y z
N VAL A 1 -29.35 16.03 -19.91
CA VAL A 1 -29.63 15.12 -18.77
C VAL A 1 -28.60 15.44 -17.71
N THR A 2 -28.99 16.19 -16.69
CA THR A 2 -28.16 16.56 -15.54
C THR A 2 -27.71 15.29 -14.81
N VAL A 3 -26.43 14.96 -14.94
CA VAL A 3 -25.78 13.88 -14.20
C VAL A 3 -25.77 14.28 -12.72
N SER A 4 -26.55 13.59 -11.90
CA SER A 4 -26.61 13.80 -10.46
C SER A 4 -25.22 13.57 -9.88
N VAL A 5 -24.60 14.67 -9.44
CA VAL A 5 -23.24 14.72 -8.94
C VAL A 5 -23.14 13.97 -7.61
N LEU A 6 -22.05 13.22 -7.49
CA LEU A 6 -21.58 12.43 -6.36
C LEU A 6 -21.57 13.21 -5.04
N TYR A 7 -22.11 12.62 -3.97
CA TYR A 7 -21.98 13.15 -2.62
C TYR A 7 -20.71 12.59 -1.99
N TRP A 8 -19.72 13.45 -1.74
CA TRP A 8 -18.96 13.31 -0.50
C TRP A 8 -19.95 13.56 0.63
N ASN A 9 -19.98 12.68 1.63
CA ASN A 9 -20.90 12.85 2.73
C ASN A 9 -20.50 14.14 3.47
N THR A 10 -21.31 15.20 3.35
CA THR A 10 -21.01 16.55 3.86
C THR A 10 -20.83 16.61 5.38
N GLU A 11 -21.26 15.56 6.09
CA GLU A 11 -21.00 15.36 7.52
C GLU A 11 -19.55 14.93 7.85
N MET A 12 -18.77 14.52 6.86
CA MET A 12 -17.34 14.16 7.01
C MET A 12 -16.40 15.38 7.15
N SER A 13 -16.92 16.59 6.95
CA SER A 13 -16.16 17.85 6.99
C SER A 13 -15.59 18.24 8.35
N LYS A 14 -16.02 17.61 9.45
CA LYS A 14 -15.64 18.03 10.82
C LYS A 14 -14.34 17.44 11.36
N SER A 15 -13.56 16.73 10.55
CA SER A 15 -12.27 16.16 10.98
C SER A 15 -11.28 16.01 9.84
N ILE A 16 -11.40 16.85 8.81
CA ILE A 16 -10.32 16.97 7.81
C ILE A 16 -9.20 17.75 8.52
N PRO A 17 -7.97 17.23 8.54
CA PRO A 17 -6.84 17.96 9.11
C PRO A 17 -6.73 19.38 8.55
N ASP A 18 -6.22 20.31 9.35
CA ASP A 18 -5.97 21.72 8.97
C ASP A 18 -4.86 21.91 7.91
N TRP A 19 -4.48 20.85 7.17
CA TRP A 19 -3.43 20.92 6.17
C TRP A 19 -3.97 21.49 4.86
N GLU A 20 -3.51 22.68 4.52
CA GLU A 20 -3.78 23.29 3.23
C GLU A 20 -3.00 22.57 2.12
N TYR A 21 -3.67 22.37 0.99
CA TYR A 21 -3.02 21.92 -0.23
C TYR A 21 -1.97 22.94 -0.68
N GLU A 22 -0.73 22.49 -0.87
CA GLU A 22 0.35 23.33 -1.40
C GLU A 22 0.55 22.98 -2.88
N ALA A 23 0.04 23.82 -3.79
CA ALA A 23 0.16 23.61 -5.22
C ALA A 23 1.63 23.54 -5.66
N GLU A 24 2.47 24.39 -5.07
CA GLU A 24 3.89 24.51 -5.35
C GLU A 24 4.65 23.21 -5.05
N TYR A 25 4.20 22.41 -4.07
CA TYR A 25 4.79 21.10 -3.77
C TYR A 25 4.70 20.17 -4.98
N TYR A 26 3.53 20.12 -5.61
CA TYR A 26 3.32 19.27 -6.78
C TYR A 26 3.89 19.86 -8.06
N GLU A 27 3.86 21.19 -8.22
CA GLU A 27 4.52 21.85 -9.35
C GLU A 27 6.03 21.58 -9.38
N ALA A 28 6.67 21.53 -8.20
CA ALA A 28 8.08 21.17 -8.06
C ALA A 28 8.35 19.71 -8.43
N LEU A 29 7.45 18.78 -8.06
CA LEU A 29 7.56 17.36 -8.42
C LEU A 29 7.32 17.10 -9.92
N LEU A 30 6.42 17.85 -10.54
CA LEU A 30 6.00 17.66 -11.92
C LEU A 30 6.89 18.37 -12.96
N HIS A 31 7.96 19.02 -12.51
CA HIS A 31 8.84 19.86 -13.35
C HIS A 31 8.03 20.81 -14.25
N LEU A 32 7.35 21.79 -13.64
CA LEU A 32 6.76 22.99 -14.29
C LEU A 32 6.28 22.77 -15.75
N GLY A 33 5.23 21.95 -15.93
CA GLY A 33 4.46 21.89 -17.18
C GLY A 33 4.89 20.86 -18.23
N GLN A 34 5.92 20.03 -17.97
CA GLN A 34 6.37 19.02 -18.94
C GLN A 34 5.65 17.66 -18.85
N ALA A 35 4.83 17.45 -17.83
CA ALA A 35 4.22 16.14 -17.56
C ALA A 35 3.06 15.78 -18.49
N GLY A 36 2.55 16.72 -19.31
CA GLY A 36 1.38 16.49 -20.18
C GLY A 36 0.04 16.36 -19.41
N PHE A 37 0.03 16.71 -18.12
CA PHE A 37 -1.16 16.78 -17.28
C PHE A 37 -0.99 17.87 -16.21
N LYS A 38 -2.07 18.18 -15.49
CA LYS A 38 -2.10 19.11 -14.35
C LYS A 38 -2.98 18.57 -13.22
N ILE A 39 -2.73 19.01 -11.99
CA ILE A 39 -3.61 18.73 -10.85
C ILE A 39 -4.71 19.79 -10.81
N ILE A 40 -5.94 19.35 -10.59
CA ILE A 40 -7.09 20.20 -10.31
C ILE A 40 -7.73 19.71 -9.01
N THR A 41 -8.05 20.63 -8.10
CA THR A 41 -8.80 20.32 -6.88
C THR A 41 -10.29 20.53 -7.14
N ASP A 42 -11.04 19.43 -7.12
CA ASP A 42 -12.49 19.41 -7.22
C ASP A 42 -13.11 19.43 -5.80
N PRO A 43 -14.19 20.19 -5.55
CA PRO A 43 -14.81 20.30 -4.23
C PRO A 43 -15.42 18.98 -3.72
N VAL A 44 -15.66 18.02 -4.61
CA VAL A 44 -16.18 16.70 -4.27
C VAL A 44 -15.04 15.68 -4.28
N LYS A 45 -14.36 15.48 -5.41
CA LYS A 45 -13.35 14.41 -5.55
C LYS A 45 -12.02 14.72 -4.86
N GLY A 46 -11.80 15.95 -4.43
CA GLY A 46 -10.50 16.42 -4.00
C GLY A 46 -9.55 16.56 -5.20
N LYS A 47 -8.28 16.21 -5.03
CA LYS A 47 -7.28 16.32 -6.09
C LYS A 47 -7.51 15.28 -7.18
N GLY A 48 -7.52 15.73 -8.44
CA GLY A 48 -7.54 14.88 -9.63
C GLY A 48 -6.48 15.32 -10.64
N LEU A 49 -6.03 14.40 -11.47
CA LEU A 49 -5.08 14.65 -12.56
C LEU A 49 -5.82 14.75 -13.89
N PHE A 50 -5.53 15.78 -14.68
CA PHE A 50 -6.21 16.05 -15.95
C PHE A 50 -5.20 16.23 -17.07
N ALA A 51 -5.43 15.58 -18.20
CA ALA A 51 -4.57 15.66 -19.37
C ALA A 51 -4.50 17.09 -19.91
N THR A 52 -3.31 17.59 -20.23
CA THR A 52 -3.10 18.89 -20.91
C THR A 52 -2.72 18.73 -22.38
N LYS A 53 -2.48 17.48 -22.81
CA LYS A 53 -2.25 17.07 -24.18
C LYS A 53 -2.99 15.75 -24.45
N GLN A 54 -3.01 15.34 -25.72
CA GLN A 54 -3.45 13.99 -26.07
C GLN A 54 -2.40 12.95 -25.65
N PHE A 55 -2.87 11.80 -25.18
CA PHE A 55 -2.07 10.59 -24.99
C PHE A 55 -2.57 9.48 -25.92
N LEU A 56 -1.64 8.74 -26.53
CA LEU A 56 -1.96 7.57 -27.34
C LEU A 56 -2.11 6.32 -26.48
N SER A 57 -2.85 5.32 -26.99
CA SER A 57 -2.94 4.01 -26.34
C SER A 57 -1.56 3.40 -26.11
N GLY A 58 -1.27 2.97 -24.88
CA GLY A 58 0.03 2.43 -24.46
C GLY A 58 1.10 3.47 -24.14
N GLU A 59 0.86 4.77 -24.39
CA GLU A 59 1.80 5.84 -24.05
C GLU A 59 2.02 5.90 -22.53
N THR A 60 3.28 6.05 -22.11
CA THR A 60 3.61 6.29 -20.70
C THR A 60 3.20 7.71 -20.31
N VAL A 61 2.29 7.80 -19.34
CA VAL A 61 1.78 9.04 -18.77
C VAL A 61 2.69 9.54 -17.65
N LEU A 62 3.08 8.67 -16.72
CA LEU A 62 3.90 9.02 -15.57
C LEU A 62 4.92 7.93 -15.26
N ARG A 63 6.11 8.35 -14.84
CA ARG A 63 7.04 7.52 -14.07
C ARG A 63 7.39 8.25 -12.78
N GLU A 64 7.23 7.59 -11.64
CA GLU A 64 7.45 8.19 -10.33
C GLU A 64 8.14 7.20 -9.40
N ARG A 65 9.17 7.65 -8.68
CA ARG A 65 9.80 6.85 -7.62
C ARG A 65 9.01 7.03 -6.32
N ALA A 66 8.90 5.96 -5.54
CA ALA A 66 8.22 6.01 -4.25
C ALA A 66 8.85 7.08 -3.33
N LEU A 67 8.01 7.88 -2.68
CA LEU A 67 8.44 8.77 -1.59
C LEU A 67 8.92 7.96 -0.39
N CYS A 68 8.18 6.90 -0.07
CA CYS A 68 8.54 5.90 0.92
C CYS A 68 7.91 4.56 0.54
N CYS A 69 8.55 3.47 0.93
CA CYS A 69 8.05 2.12 0.72
C CYS A 69 8.55 1.20 1.84
N SER A 70 7.86 0.09 2.08
CA SER A 70 8.29 -0.98 3.00
C SER A 70 7.83 -2.32 2.48
N GLN A 71 8.60 -3.37 2.75
CA GLN A 71 8.06 -4.72 2.66
C GLN A 71 7.03 -4.94 3.77
N ASN A 72 6.22 -5.99 3.63
CA ASN A 72 5.32 -6.42 4.68
C ASN A 72 6.09 -6.84 5.95
N LEU A 73 5.43 -6.70 7.09
CA LEU A 73 6.05 -6.90 8.41
C LEU A 73 6.40 -8.37 8.66
N ASP A 74 5.61 -9.31 8.13
CA ASP A 74 5.83 -10.75 8.33
C ASP A 74 7.11 -11.22 7.62
N ASP A 75 7.31 -10.84 6.36
CA ASP A 75 8.54 -11.12 5.63
C ASP A 75 9.73 -10.40 6.26
N PHE A 76 9.54 -9.19 6.79
CA PHE A 76 10.57 -8.51 7.58
C PHE A 76 10.97 -9.30 8.84
N LYS A 77 9.99 -9.78 9.61
CA LYS A 77 10.24 -10.60 10.81
C LYS A 77 10.87 -11.95 10.46
N ALA A 78 10.49 -12.54 9.33
CA ALA A 78 11.07 -13.78 8.82
C ALA A 78 12.50 -13.59 8.27
N GLY A 79 12.99 -12.35 8.19
CA GLY A 79 14.34 -12.04 7.71
C GLY A 79 14.50 -12.19 6.21
N VAL A 80 13.42 -12.00 5.44
CA VAL A 80 13.47 -12.01 3.98
C VAL A 80 14.31 -10.82 3.51
N PRO A 81 15.43 -11.07 2.80
CA PRO A 81 16.36 -10.02 2.42
C PRO A 81 15.80 -9.24 1.22
N VAL A 82 15.41 -8.00 1.48
CA VAL A 82 15.07 -7.00 0.45
C VAL A 82 15.89 -5.74 0.64
N CYS A 83 16.03 -4.96 -0.42
CA CYS A 83 16.59 -3.63 -0.29
C CYS A 83 15.67 -2.77 0.59
N LEU A 84 16.19 -2.28 1.72
CA LEU A 84 15.39 -1.45 2.62
C LEU A 84 15.00 -0.11 1.97
N HIS A 85 15.71 0.36 0.95
CA HIS A 85 15.37 1.58 0.22
C HIS A 85 14.30 1.37 -0.85
N CYS A 86 14.46 0.33 -1.68
CA CYS A 86 13.72 0.19 -2.94
C CYS A 86 13.11 -1.21 -3.12
N LEU A 87 12.90 -2.00 -2.07
CA LEU A 87 12.22 -3.30 -2.10
C LEU A 87 12.74 -4.36 -3.11
N ALA A 88 13.82 -4.07 -3.84
CA ALA A 88 14.45 -5.00 -4.75
C ALA A 88 14.79 -6.29 -3.99
N SER A 89 14.42 -7.42 -4.57
CA SER A 89 14.69 -8.73 -3.99
C SER A 89 16.19 -8.93 -3.85
N LEU A 90 16.66 -9.26 -2.64
CA LEU A 90 18.06 -9.64 -2.41
C LEU A 90 18.19 -11.14 -2.12
N GLU A 91 17.10 -11.90 -2.26
CA GLU A 91 17.06 -13.35 -2.10
C GLU A 91 17.83 -14.05 -3.22
N ALA A 92 18.62 -15.07 -2.88
CA ALA A 92 19.08 -15.99 -3.91
C ALA A 92 17.89 -16.87 -4.39
N PRO A 93 17.89 -17.40 -5.62
CA PRO A 93 16.83 -18.28 -6.12
C PRO A 93 16.55 -19.47 -5.19
N ARG A 94 17.59 -19.99 -4.53
CA ARG A 94 17.45 -21.06 -3.53
C ARG A 94 16.70 -20.61 -2.29
N ASP A 95 16.89 -19.37 -1.84
CA ASP A 95 16.22 -18.80 -0.66
C ASP A 95 14.73 -18.59 -0.95
N VAL A 96 14.38 -18.10 -2.15
CA VAL A 96 12.99 -17.98 -2.61
C VAL A 96 12.27 -19.33 -2.60
N VAL A 97 12.90 -20.37 -3.17
CA VAL A 97 12.34 -21.73 -3.19
C VAL A 97 12.25 -22.29 -1.77
N LYS A 98 13.21 -22.01 -0.89
CA LYS A 98 13.17 -22.45 0.50
C LYS A 98 12.03 -21.81 1.27
N ARG A 99 11.83 -20.49 1.13
CA ARG A 99 10.75 -19.74 1.77
C ARG A 99 9.38 -20.24 1.32
N THR A 100 9.23 -20.47 0.01
CA THR A 100 7.93 -20.78 -0.59
C THR A 100 7.57 -22.26 -0.59
N ALA A 101 8.58 -23.15 -0.64
CA ALA A 101 8.39 -24.60 -0.82
C ALA A 101 9.23 -25.47 0.12
N GLY A 102 9.91 -24.87 1.10
CA GLY A 102 10.69 -25.56 2.12
C GLY A 102 12.04 -26.09 1.65
N ASN A 103 12.81 -26.61 2.61
CA ASN A 103 14.19 -27.07 2.39
C ASN A 103 14.31 -28.21 1.36
N ALA A 104 13.36 -29.14 1.35
CA ALA A 104 13.34 -30.23 0.39
C ALA A 104 13.09 -29.73 -1.04
N ALA A 105 12.23 -28.70 -1.18
CA ALA A 105 12.12 -27.75 -2.29
C ALA A 105 13.49 -27.36 -2.87
N ALA A 106 14.16 -26.55 -2.07
CA ALA A 106 15.40 -25.86 -2.40
C ALA A 106 16.57 -26.80 -2.67
N ALA A 107 16.63 -27.96 -2.00
CA ALA A 107 17.66 -28.97 -2.23
C ALA A 107 17.61 -29.59 -3.63
N MET A 108 16.44 -29.60 -4.28
CA MET A 108 16.27 -30.11 -5.65
C MET A 108 16.52 -29.06 -6.73
N LEU A 109 16.70 -27.78 -6.36
CA LEU A 109 16.93 -26.71 -7.31
C LEU A 109 18.25 -26.97 -8.08
N PRO A 110 18.26 -26.88 -9.42
CA PRO A 110 19.48 -27.00 -10.20
C PRO A 110 20.52 -25.96 -9.79
N LYS A 111 21.80 -26.23 -10.10
CA LYS A 111 22.86 -25.25 -9.87
C LYS A 111 22.59 -23.98 -10.70
N PRO A 112 23.04 -22.81 -10.24
CA PRO A 112 22.99 -21.58 -11.03
C PRO A 112 23.58 -21.79 -12.44
N PRO A 113 22.86 -21.42 -13.51
CA PRO A 113 23.36 -21.49 -14.88
C PRO A 113 24.52 -20.51 -15.09
N ARG A 114 25.31 -20.69 -16.15
CA ARG A 114 26.39 -19.74 -16.46
C ARG A 114 25.80 -18.35 -16.74
N GLY A 115 26.51 -17.33 -16.25
CA GLY A 115 26.09 -15.93 -16.38
C GLY A 115 25.10 -15.47 -15.31
N TYR A 116 24.57 -16.35 -14.45
CA TYR A 116 23.81 -15.92 -13.29
C TYR A 116 24.75 -15.25 -12.27
N ALA A 117 24.47 -13.99 -11.94
CA ALA A 117 25.10 -13.28 -10.85
C ALA A 117 24.10 -13.15 -9.69
N PRO A 118 24.49 -13.51 -8.45
CA PRO A 118 23.61 -13.31 -7.30
C PRO A 118 23.35 -11.82 -7.06
N PRO A 119 22.20 -11.46 -6.45
CA PRO A 119 21.91 -10.08 -6.11
C PRO A 119 22.97 -9.52 -5.17
N HIS A 120 23.42 -8.30 -5.45
CA HIS A 120 24.38 -7.60 -4.60
C HIS A 120 23.71 -7.21 -3.26
N ARG A 121 24.41 -7.45 -2.16
CA ARG A 121 23.95 -7.11 -0.79
C ARG A 121 24.91 -6.10 -0.17
N GLU A 122 24.54 -4.83 -0.26
CA GLU A 122 25.23 -3.74 0.42
C GLU A 122 24.73 -3.67 1.87
N PRO A 123 25.58 -3.87 2.89
CA PRO A 123 25.19 -3.69 4.28
C PRO A 123 25.08 -2.20 4.65
N CYS A 124 24.30 -1.90 5.68
CA CYS A 124 24.37 -0.59 6.34
C CYS A 124 25.81 -0.22 6.70
N ARG A 125 26.16 1.06 6.60
CA ARG A 125 27.48 1.59 7.05
C ARG A 125 27.82 1.29 8.51
N ASN A 126 26.82 1.04 9.36
CA ASN A 126 26.98 0.60 10.75
C ASN A 126 26.76 -0.90 10.93
N GLY A 127 26.86 -1.71 9.87
CA GLY A 127 26.66 -3.15 9.92
C GLY A 127 27.64 -3.86 10.85
N SER A 128 28.90 -3.42 10.87
CA SER A 128 29.93 -3.92 11.80
C SER A 128 29.62 -3.64 13.28
N LYS A 129 28.68 -2.72 13.56
CA LYS A 129 28.19 -2.37 14.90
C LYS A 129 26.85 -3.05 15.23
N GLY A 130 26.39 -3.99 14.40
CA GLY A 130 25.20 -4.80 14.66
C GLY A 130 23.93 -4.37 13.93
N CYS A 131 23.99 -3.43 12.97
CA CYS A 131 22.81 -3.14 12.13
C CYS A 131 22.67 -4.17 11.00
N ALA A 132 21.52 -4.84 10.92
CA ALA A 132 21.27 -5.88 9.93
C ALA A 132 20.61 -5.37 8.62
N ALA A 133 20.47 -4.05 8.45
CA ALA A 133 19.84 -3.50 7.24
C ALA A 133 20.68 -3.76 5.98
N LEU A 134 19.99 -4.14 4.91
CA LEU A 134 20.57 -4.47 3.61
C LEU A 134 20.00 -3.59 2.50
N PHE A 135 20.81 -3.34 1.49
CA PHE A 135 20.50 -2.52 0.32
C PHE A 135 21.03 -3.21 -0.95
N CYS A 136 20.44 -2.91 -2.10
CA CYS A 136 20.93 -3.47 -3.38
C CYS A 136 22.22 -2.80 -3.87
N SER A 137 22.53 -1.58 -3.38
CA SER A 137 23.69 -0.80 -3.84
C SER A 137 24.13 0.24 -2.80
N PRO A 138 25.38 0.75 -2.89
CA PRO A 138 25.84 1.89 -2.09
C PRO A 138 24.96 3.13 -2.22
N ARG A 139 24.38 3.36 -3.40
CA ARG A 139 23.43 4.45 -3.63
C ARG A 139 22.16 4.28 -2.80
N CYS A 140 21.56 3.09 -2.82
CA CYS A 140 20.37 2.82 -2.03
C CYS A 140 20.64 2.89 -0.52
N GLU A 141 21.82 2.48 -0.06
CA GLU A 141 22.23 2.67 1.34
C GLU A 141 22.27 4.16 1.70
N ALA A 142 22.94 4.98 0.89
CA ALA A 142 23.04 6.41 1.11
C ALA A 142 21.68 7.12 1.06
N ASP A 143 20.88 6.84 0.02
CA ASP A 143 19.55 7.41 -0.16
C ASP A 143 18.61 7.03 1.02
N ALA A 144 18.67 5.78 1.49
CA ALA A 144 17.92 5.37 2.68
C ALA A 144 18.45 6.00 3.96
N TRP A 145 19.76 6.09 4.15
CA TRP A 145 20.38 6.74 5.30
C TRP A 145 19.85 8.17 5.46
N ASP A 146 19.92 8.96 4.39
CA ASP A 146 19.48 10.35 4.37
C ASP A 146 17.97 10.47 4.53
N ALA A 147 17.21 9.54 3.93
CA ALA A 147 15.75 9.57 3.95
C ALA A 147 15.17 9.18 5.31
N HIS A 148 15.58 8.07 5.93
CA HIS A 148 14.91 7.52 7.13
C HIS A 148 15.79 6.62 7.99
N HIS A 149 16.77 5.93 7.41
CA HIS A 149 17.51 4.90 8.11
C HIS A 149 18.46 5.46 9.19
N GLN A 150 18.96 6.69 9.07
CA GLN A 150 19.82 7.28 10.09
C GLN A 150 19.17 7.32 11.49
N VAL A 151 17.85 7.54 11.58
CA VAL A 151 17.11 7.55 12.86
C VAL A 151 16.55 6.18 13.23
N LEU A 152 16.49 5.24 12.29
CA LEU A 152 16.04 3.86 12.50
C LEU A 152 17.20 2.87 12.73
N CYS A 153 18.44 3.28 12.48
CA CYS A 153 19.62 2.42 12.57
C CYS A 153 19.74 1.84 13.97
N THR A 154 19.65 0.52 14.10
CA THR A 154 19.69 -0.16 15.40
C THR A 154 21.04 -0.04 16.09
N ALA A 155 22.13 0.09 15.31
CA ALA A 155 23.48 0.26 15.83
C ALA A 155 23.72 1.61 16.52
N THR A 156 22.84 2.60 16.33
CA THR A 156 22.95 3.92 16.98
C THR A 156 21.95 4.08 18.14
N LYS A 157 21.16 3.05 18.45
CA LYS A 157 20.11 3.10 19.46
C LYS A 157 20.60 2.60 20.82
N SER A 158 20.08 3.20 21.89
CA SER A 158 20.25 2.67 23.25
C SER A 158 19.49 1.36 23.42
N ALA A 159 19.81 0.60 24.48
CA ALA A 159 19.08 -0.63 24.80
C ALA A 159 17.58 -0.39 25.04
N GLU A 160 17.21 0.76 25.60
CA GLU A 160 15.81 1.15 25.79
C GLU A 160 15.10 1.43 24.47
N GLN A 161 15.75 2.17 23.56
CA GLN A 161 15.22 2.44 22.23
C GLN A 161 15.05 1.16 21.41
N ILE A 162 15.98 0.21 21.52
CA ILE A 162 15.87 -1.11 20.88
C ILE A 162 14.69 -1.90 21.44
N ARG A 163 14.46 -1.87 22.77
CA ARG A 163 13.28 -2.51 23.36
C ARG A 163 11.98 -1.90 22.84
N ALA A 164 11.89 -0.56 22.77
CA ALA A 164 10.71 0.11 22.21
C ALA A 164 10.46 -0.25 20.74
N LEU A 165 11.52 -0.32 19.92
CA LEU A 165 11.43 -0.81 18.52
C LEU A 165 10.90 -2.25 18.46
N ASN A 166 11.47 -3.16 19.26
CA ASN A 166 11.05 -4.56 19.27
C ASN A 166 9.61 -4.71 19.77
N SER A 167 9.19 -3.92 20.76
CA SER A 167 7.79 -3.86 21.20
C SER A 167 6.87 -3.37 20.08
N PHE A 168 7.24 -2.30 19.37
CA PHE A 168 6.45 -1.81 18.23
C PHE A 168 6.31 -2.84 17.11
N LEU A 169 7.41 -3.52 16.76
CA LEU A 169 7.40 -4.55 15.73
C LEU A 169 6.65 -5.81 16.18
N GLY A 170 6.69 -6.14 17.47
CA GLY A 170 6.01 -7.30 18.06
C GLY A 170 4.54 -7.08 18.39
N GLU A 171 4.06 -5.83 18.33
CA GLU A 171 2.69 -5.47 18.66
C GLU A 171 1.70 -6.03 17.64
N SER A 172 0.53 -6.48 18.10
CA SER A 172 -0.59 -6.83 17.23
C SER A 172 -1.38 -5.56 16.95
N TRP A 173 -1.23 -4.98 15.76
CA TRP A 173 -1.97 -3.79 15.34
C TRP A 173 -3.38 -4.14 14.80
N VAL A 174 -4.02 -5.14 15.40
CA VAL A 174 -5.36 -5.59 15.03
C VAL A 174 -6.40 -4.78 15.78
N GLN A 175 -7.39 -4.26 15.06
CA GLN A 175 -8.51 -3.53 15.62
C GLN A 175 -9.79 -3.83 14.84
N ASP A 176 -10.85 -4.18 15.57
CA ASP A 176 -12.17 -4.50 14.99
C ASP A 176 -12.11 -5.57 13.89
N GLY A 177 -11.20 -6.55 14.04
CA GLY A 177 -10.99 -7.63 13.08
C GLY A 177 -10.09 -7.29 11.88
N VAL A 178 -9.56 -6.07 11.80
CA VAL A 178 -8.66 -5.63 10.74
C VAL A 178 -7.24 -5.50 11.26
N ASP A 179 -6.28 -6.07 10.54
CA ASP A 179 -4.86 -5.97 10.86
C ASP A 179 -4.23 -4.74 10.18
N PHE A 180 -3.76 -3.78 10.98
CA PHE A 180 -3.08 -2.57 10.51
C PHE A 180 -1.56 -2.66 10.61
N SER A 181 -0.98 -3.86 10.78
CA SER A 181 0.45 -4.03 11.08
C SER A 181 1.35 -3.48 9.98
N ASP A 182 1.04 -3.74 8.71
CA ASP A 182 1.80 -3.20 7.58
C ASP A 182 1.62 -1.68 7.46
N THR A 183 0.42 -1.18 7.75
CA THR A 183 0.14 0.28 7.78
C THR A 183 1.00 0.96 8.84
N HIS A 184 1.10 0.38 10.04
CA HIS A 184 1.95 0.90 11.12
C HIS A 184 3.43 0.80 10.76
N PHE A 185 3.85 -0.29 10.12
CA PHE A 185 5.24 -0.51 9.73
C PHE A 185 5.71 0.49 8.65
N LEU A 186 4.88 0.77 7.64
CA LEU A 186 5.15 1.82 6.66
C LEU A 186 5.05 3.22 7.30
N GLY A 187 4.04 3.45 8.14
CA GLY A 187 3.87 4.73 8.87
C GLY A 187 5.10 5.08 9.73
N LEU A 188 5.70 4.09 10.41
CA LEU A 188 6.94 4.27 11.18
C LEU A 188 8.04 4.88 10.32
N ARG A 189 8.18 4.43 9.05
CA ARG A 189 9.17 4.96 8.12
C ARG A 189 8.88 6.39 7.70
N PHE A 190 7.62 6.79 7.59
CA PHE A 190 7.25 8.18 7.31
C PHE A 190 7.59 9.13 8.45
N PHE A 191 7.34 8.73 9.71
CA PHE A 191 7.80 9.51 10.85
C PHE A 191 9.33 9.53 10.94
N ALA A 192 10.02 8.43 10.65
CA ALA A 192 11.46 8.42 10.51
C ALA A 192 11.96 9.37 9.40
N PHE A 193 11.20 9.48 8.31
CA PHE A 193 11.48 10.40 7.20
C PHE A 193 11.37 11.87 7.62
N ALA A 194 10.26 12.26 8.24
CA ALA A 194 10.09 13.61 8.76
C ALA A 194 11.14 13.94 9.83
N THR A 195 11.40 13.01 10.75
CA THR A 195 12.41 13.18 11.81
C THR A 195 13.82 13.35 11.23
N SER A 196 14.18 12.56 10.21
CA SER A 196 15.47 12.67 9.51
C SER A 196 15.65 14.05 8.86
N ARG A 197 14.62 14.55 8.18
CA ARG A 197 14.64 15.90 7.58
C ARG A 197 14.72 16.99 8.65
N HIS A 198 13.96 16.86 9.73
CA HIS A 198 13.99 17.82 10.83
C HIS A 198 15.39 17.91 11.46
N ARG A 199 15.95 16.77 11.86
CA ARG A 199 17.22 16.71 12.60
C ARG A 199 18.44 16.92 11.72
N ALA A 200 18.57 16.17 10.62
CA ALA A 200 19.77 16.19 9.78
C ALA A 200 19.85 17.44 8.90
N LYS A 201 18.70 17.91 8.39
CA LYS A 201 18.62 19.10 7.52
C LYS A 201 18.22 20.37 8.26
N ARG A 202 18.05 20.30 9.59
CA ARG A 202 17.62 21.43 10.46
C ARG A 202 16.35 22.13 9.95
N MET A 203 15.44 21.36 9.36
CA MET A 203 14.18 21.88 8.84
C MET A 203 13.15 21.98 9.98
N PRO A 204 12.36 23.07 10.09
CA PRO A 204 11.21 23.08 11.00
C PRO A 204 10.26 21.90 10.73
N LEU A 205 9.70 21.30 11.78
CA LEU A 205 8.89 20.07 11.69
C LEU A 205 7.76 20.17 10.66
N LYS A 206 7.07 21.31 10.59
CA LYS A 206 6.03 21.56 9.58
C LYS A 206 6.51 21.35 8.14
N TYR A 207 7.70 21.84 7.79
CA TYR A 207 8.27 21.70 6.44
C TYR A 207 8.92 20.33 6.23
N ALA A 208 9.42 19.72 7.30
CA ALA A 208 9.91 18.34 7.25
C ALA A 208 8.76 17.36 6.95
N TYR A 209 7.56 17.64 7.48
CA TYR A 209 6.35 16.83 7.36
C TYR A 209 5.48 17.18 6.14
N ALA A 210 5.68 18.34 5.50
CA ALA A 210 4.88 18.78 4.35
C ALA A 210 4.65 17.72 3.26
N PRO A 211 5.65 16.90 2.83
CA PRO A 211 5.40 15.84 1.85
C PRO A 211 4.35 14.79 2.29
N ILE A 212 4.25 14.54 3.60
CA ILE A 212 3.26 13.63 4.20
C ILE A 212 1.91 14.33 4.30
N ALA A 213 1.91 15.60 4.72
CA ALA A 213 0.68 16.39 4.87
C ALA A 213 -0.14 16.43 3.58
N GLN A 214 0.52 16.53 2.42
CA GLN A 214 -0.14 16.51 1.12
C GLN A 214 -0.86 15.19 0.79
N LEU A 215 -0.58 14.09 1.49
CA LEU A 215 -1.22 12.79 1.26
C LEU A 215 -2.46 12.57 2.11
N ILE A 216 -2.66 13.38 3.16
CA ILE A 216 -3.72 13.16 4.13
C ILE A 216 -5.08 13.53 3.54
N ARG A 217 -6.04 12.61 3.66
CA ARG A 217 -7.43 12.81 3.25
C ARG A 217 -8.42 12.53 4.38
N ALA A 218 -8.16 11.49 5.16
CA ALA A 218 -8.95 11.13 6.34
C ALA A 218 -8.05 10.41 7.36
N PRO A 219 -8.29 10.58 8.67
CA PRO A 219 -7.58 9.82 9.70
C PRO A 219 -8.07 8.37 9.78
N LEU A 220 -7.21 7.47 10.29
CA LEU A 220 -7.49 6.04 10.47
C LEU A 220 -8.80 5.77 11.23
N GLU A 221 -9.14 6.62 12.19
CA GLU A 221 -10.34 6.50 13.01
C GLU A 221 -11.65 6.60 12.19
N LYS A 222 -11.60 7.10 10.95
CA LYS A 222 -12.77 7.15 10.06
C LYS A 222 -13.08 5.84 9.35
N PHE A 223 -12.11 4.95 9.23
CA PHE A 223 -12.29 3.70 8.50
C PHE A 223 -13.15 2.73 9.29
N HIS A 224 -14.05 2.04 8.60
CA HIS A 224 -14.88 0.99 9.16
C HIS A 224 -15.09 -0.07 8.09
N PHE A 225 -14.70 -1.30 8.41
CA PHE A 225 -14.69 -2.41 7.47
C PHE A 225 -15.69 -3.47 7.97
N THR A 226 -16.71 -3.75 7.17
CA THR A 226 -17.78 -4.71 7.48
C THR A 226 -17.68 -5.96 6.62
N TYR A 227 -17.12 -5.86 5.40
CA TYR A 227 -16.93 -6.97 4.47
C TYR A 227 -18.22 -7.77 4.15
N LEU A 228 -19.39 -7.13 4.27
CA LEU A 228 -20.71 -7.79 4.17
C LEU A 228 -20.97 -8.49 2.84
N LEU A 229 -20.43 -7.95 1.76
CA LEU A 229 -20.59 -8.47 0.41
C LEU A 229 -19.36 -9.23 -0.08
N ALA A 230 -18.37 -9.52 0.77
CA ALA A 230 -17.21 -10.32 0.39
C ALA A 230 -17.61 -11.79 0.14
N GLU A 231 -17.04 -12.40 -0.90
CA GLU A 231 -17.32 -13.80 -1.28
C GLU A 231 -17.08 -14.81 -0.14
N GLU A 232 -16.12 -14.52 0.74
CA GLU A 232 -15.77 -15.37 1.88
C GLU A 232 -16.91 -15.40 2.91
N TYR A 233 -17.56 -14.27 3.13
CA TYR A 233 -18.72 -14.14 4.01
C TYR A 233 -19.97 -14.84 3.42
N GLU A 234 -20.09 -14.89 2.09
CA GLU A 234 -21.15 -15.64 1.42
C GLU A 234 -21.12 -17.12 1.78
N LYS A 235 -19.95 -17.75 1.84
CA LYS A 235 -19.82 -19.19 2.10
C LYS A 235 -20.23 -19.59 3.52
N ASP A 236 -20.02 -18.72 4.50
CA ASP A 236 -20.34 -18.99 5.91
C ASP A 236 -21.81 -18.72 6.25
N VAL A 237 -22.43 -17.71 5.63
CA VAL A 237 -23.86 -17.39 5.85
C VAL A 237 -24.79 -18.35 5.10
N MET A 238 -24.37 -18.88 3.94
CA MET A 238 -25.17 -19.85 3.15
C MET A 238 -25.45 -21.17 3.87
N LYS A 239 -24.75 -21.47 4.98
CA LYS A 239 -25.01 -22.66 5.80
C LYS A 239 -26.19 -22.51 6.76
N LEU A 240 -26.72 -21.30 6.97
CA LEU A 240 -27.65 -20.99 8.06
C LEU A 240 -29.07 -20.59 7.64
N ALA A 241 -29.35 -20.33 6.36
CA ALA A 241 -30.67 -19.87 5.91
C ALA A 241 -31.14 -20.58 4.64
N GLY A 242 -32.40 -21.04 4.62
CA GLY A 242 -33.09 -21.58 3.43
C GLY A 242 -33.48 -20.51 2.40
N GLU A 243 -32.65 -19.48 2.24
CA GLU A 243 -32.83 -18.34 1.33
C GLU A 243 -31.98 -18.54 0.07
N THR A 244 -32.37 -17.95 -1.07
CA THR A 244 -31.55 -17.99 -2.29
C THR A 244 -30.33 -17.07 -2.18
N PRO A 245 -29.22 -17.36 -2.87
CA PRO A 245 -28.06 -16.48 -2.86
C PRO A 245 -28.34 -15.03 -3.23
N ALA A 246 -29.23 -14.81 -4.20
CA ALA A 246 -29.61 -13.47 -4.66
C ALA A 246 -30.38 -12.67 -3.58
N ALA A 247 -31.35 -13.30 -2.90
CA ALA A 247 -32.14 -12.62 -1.87
C ALA A 247 -31.28 -12.27 -0.63
N ALA A 248 -30.41 -13.19 -0.22
CA ALA A 248 -29.45 -12.95 0.85
C ALA A 248 -28.52 -11.77 0.52
N ARG A 249 -28.06 -11.69 -0.72
CA ARG A 249 -27.20 -10.61 -1.21
C ARG A 249 -27.92 -9.25 -1.25
N SER A 250 -29.14 -9.18 -1.78
CA SER A 250 -29.94 -7.95 -1.78
C SER A 250 -30.17 -7.41 -0.38
N ARG A 251 -30.50 -8.27 0.59
CA ARG A 251 -30.67 -7.90 2.00
C ARG A 251 -29.39 -7.31 2.61
N ARG A 252 -28.22 -7.90 2.31
CA ARG A 252 -26.93 -7.36 2.78
C ARG A 252 -26.60 -6.02 2.12
N TRP A 253 -26.92 -5.84 0.85
CA TRP A 253 -26.75 -4.55 0.17
C TRP A 253 -27.61 -3.44 0.76
N GLU A 254 -28.88 -3.74 1.06
CA GLU A 254 -29.78 -2.81 1.76
C GLU A 254 -29.25 -2.44 3.15
N HIS A 255 -28.80 -3.45 3.90
CA HIS A 255 -28.19 -3.26 5.21
C HIS A 255 -26.96 -2.35 5.12
N PHE A 256 -26.01 -2.67 4.24
CA PHE A 256 -24.82 -1.86 4.01
C PHE A 256 -25.20 -0.41 3.63
N THR A 257 -26.10 -0.22 2.67
CA THR A 257 -26.51 1.11 2.22
C THR A 257 -27.09 1.95 3.34
N LYS A 258 -27.88 1.33 4.23
CA LYS A 258 -28.52 1.98 5.37
C LYS A 258 -27.54 2.29 6.51
N HIS A 259 -26.58 1.41 6.78
CA HIS A 259 -25.76 1.44 7.98
C HIS A 259 -24.29 1.86 7.77
N ARG A 260 -23.80 1.95 6.52
CA ARG A 260 -22.40 2.28 6.21
C ARG A 260 -21.87 3.59 6.81
N SER A 261 -22.75 4.53 7.16
CA SER A 261 -22.37 5.80 7.80
C SER A 261 -22.46 5.79 9.33
N ASP A 262 -22.97 4.72 9.95
CA ASP A 262 -23.17 4.61 11.41
C ASP A 262 -22.39 3.42 11.99
N GLN A 263 -21.15 3.68 12.40
CA GLN A 263 -20.25 2.68 12.98
C GLN A 263 -20.75 2.09 14.32
N ASN A 264 -21.69 2.75 15.00
CA ASN A 264 -22.17 2.31 16.32
C ASN A 264 -23.36 1.36 16.22
N ASN A 265 -24.05 1.35 15.08
CA ASN A 265 -25.32 0.68 14.92
C ASN A 265 -25.30 -0.36 13.79
N ASP A 266 -24.11 -0.82 13.38
CA ASP A 266 -23.97 -1.99 12.52
C ASP A 266 -23.97 -3.29 13.37
N PRO A 267 -25.07 -4.06 13.36
CA PRO A 267 -25.18 -5.32 14.10
C PRO A 267 -24.20 -6.40 13.63
N ILE A 268 -23.59 -6.28 12.45
CA ILE A 268 -22.67 -7.29 11.92
C ILE A 268 -21.25 -7.08 12.47
N SER A 269 -20.81 -5.83 12.67
CA SER A 269 -19.56 -5.52 13.40
C SER A 269 -19.56 -5.98 14.88
N GLN A 270 -20.73 -6.27 15.46
CA GLN A 270 -20.82 -6.72 16.87
C GLN A 270 -20.27 -8.14 17.08
N TYR A 271 -20.20 -8.98 16.04
CA TYR A 271 -19.63 -10.33 16.15
C TYR A 271 -18.11 -10.33 16.42
N GLY A 272 -17.39 -9.26 16.04
CA GLY A 272 -15.96 -9.09 16.31
C GLY A 272 -15.63 -8.31 17.59
N ARG A 273 -16.62 -7.67 18.24
CA ARG A 273 -16.44 -6.87 19.46
C ARG A 273 -16.58 -7.66 20.77
N ASN A 274 -16.76 -8.98 20.69
CA ASN A 274 -16.86 -9.83 21.88
C ASN A 274 -15.48 -10.13 22.47
N GLY A 275 -14.92 -9.14 23.16
CA GLY A 275 -13.81 -9.35 24.09
C GLY A 275 -12.88 -8.15 24.18
N GLY A 276 -13.10 -7.27 25.16
CA GLY A 276 -12.09 -6.43 25.83
C GLY A 276 -11.03 -5.68 25.00
N SER A 277 -11.20 -5.54 23.68
CA SER A 277 -10.18 -4.99 22.80
C SER A 277 -9.97 -3.51 23.09
N ARG A 278 -8.71 -3.06 23.00
CA ARG A 278 -8.38 -1.63 23.11
C ARG A 278 -9.16 -0.84 22.04
N THR A 279 -9.37 0.45 22.27
CA THR A 279 -9.97 1.33 21.26
C THR A 279 -8.92 1.70 20.19
N LYS A 280 -9.35 2.11 18.98
CA LYS A 280 -8.46 2.72 17.98
C LYS A 280 -7.61 3.84 18.60
N ARG A 281 -8.22 4.66 19.44
CA ARG A 281 -7.51 5.75 20.14
C ARG A 281 -6.38 5.23 21.02
N ALA A 282 -6.65 4.22 21.86
CA ALA A 282 -5.63 3.64 22.73
C ALA A 282 -4.50 2.96 21.92
N MET A 283 -4.83 2.32 20.79
CA MET A 283 -3.84 1.78 19.86
C MET A 283 -2.90 2.88 19.32
N LEU A 284 -3.47 4.00 18.89
CA LEU A 284 -2.71 5.15 18.36
C LEU A 284 -1.80 5.77 19.42
N GLU A 285 -2.31 5.96 20.64
CA GLU A 285 -1.55 6.48 21.78
C GLU A 285 -0.37 5.56 22.14
N GLN A 286 -0.59 4.24 22.16
CA GLN A 286 0.47 3.26 22.39
C GLN A 286 1.54 3.32 21.29
N GLY A 287 1.14 3.44 20.02
CA GLY A 287 2.07 3.59 18.89
C GLY A 287 2.96 4.82 19.03
N VAL A 288 2.37 5.98 19.34
CA VAL A 288 3.11 7.23 19.57
C VAL A 288 4.03 7.14 20.78
N GLN A 289 3.58 6.52 21.87
CA GLN A 289 4.42 6.32 23.06
C GLN A 289 5.67 5.49 22.74
N LEU A 290 5.50 4.37 22.03
CA LEU A 290 6.63 3.53 21.61
C LEU A 290 7.57 4.28 20.66
N MET A 291 7.02 5.02 19.69
CA MET A 291 7.82 5.81 18.75
C MET A 291 8.59 6.95 19.44
N SER A 292 7.97 7.64 20.40
CA SER A 292 8.62 8.69 21.18
C SER A 292 9.89 8.20 21.87
N VAL A 293 9.81 7.04 22.54
CA VAL A 293 10.98 6.39 23.14
C VAL A 293 11.96 5.96 22.05
N MET A 294 11.49 5.25 21.03
CA MET A 294 12.30 4.67 19.95
C MET A 294 13.16 5.70 19.21
N PHE A 295 12.60 6.88 18.92
CA PHE A 295 13.28 7.97 18.24
C PHE A 295 14.00 8.92 19.21
N GLY A 296 13.68 8.85 20.51
CA GLY A 296 14.14 9.81 21.51
C GLY A 296 13.68 11.22 21.15
N TRP A 297 12.37 11.40 21.02
CA TRP A 297 11.80 12.69 20.61
C TRP A 297 12.01 13.78 21.68
N SER A 298 12.29 14.99 21.23
CA SER A 298 12.26 16.19 22.07
C SER A 298 10.82 16.54 22.49
N SER A 299 10.67 17.50 23.41
CA SER A 299 9.35 18.05 23.76
C SER A 299 8.56 18.48 22.53
N ASP A 300 9.22 19.21 21.62
CA ASP A 300 8.60 19.79 20.43
C ASP A 300 8.22 18.69 19.43
N GLU A 301 9.03 17.63 19.32
CA GLU A 301 8.71 16.47 18.49
C GLU A 301 7.56 15.65 19.07
N VAL A 302 7.48 15.49 20.40
CA VAL A 302 6.35 14.80 21.06
C VAL A 302 5.04 15.56 20.89
N GLU A 303 5.07 16.88 21.01
CA GLU A 303 3.90 17.73 20.75
C GLU A 303 3.47 17.65 19.28
N PHE A 304 4.44 17.63 18.36
CA PHE A 304 4.16 17.57 16.93
C PHE A 304 3.67 16.19 16.47
N PHE A 305 4.33 15.10 16.85
CA PHE A 305 3.96 13.74 16.43
C PHE A 305 2.90 13.14 17.35
N SER A 306 1.78 13.83 17.50
CA SER A 306 0.67 13.45 18.37
C SER A 306 -0.09 12.21 17.86
N PRO A 307 -0.91 11.56 18.71
CA PRO A 307 -1.77 10.45 18.28
C PRO A 307 -2.74 10.81 17.15
N GLU A 308 -3.23 12.05 17.09
CA GLU A 308 -4.06 12.56 16.00
C GLU A 308 -3.26 12.56 14.69
N ARG A 309 -2.05 13.11 14.70
CA ARG A 309 -1.18 13.13 13.51
C ARG A 309 -0.73 11.73 13.07
N TRP A 310 -0.61 10.82 14.03
CA TRP A 310 -0.38 9.41 13.72
C TRP A 310 -1.60 8.78 13.03
N SER A 311 -2.81 9.05 13.52
CA SER A 311 -4.07 8.64 12.90
C SER A 311 -4.18 9.15 11.46
N GLU A 312 -3.84 10.43 11.24
CA GLU A 312 -3.82 11.07 9.92
C GLU A 312 -2.83 10.40 8.96
N LEU A 313 -1.60 10.16 9.40
CA LEU A 313 -0.59 9.47 8.60
C LEU A 313 -1.03 8.04 8.26
N LEU A 314 -1.55 7.29 9.22
CA LEU A 314 -1.99 5.92 8.95
C LEU A 314 -3.16 5.89 7.95
N GLY A 315 -4.10 6.84 8.05
CA GLY A 315 -5.13 7.01 7.04
C GLY A 315 -4.56 7.38 5.67
N ALA A 316 -3.53 8.23 5.61
CA ALA A 316 -2.81 8.53 4.37
C ALA A 316 -2.10 7.30 3.80
N VAL A 317 -1.51 6.44 4.64
CA VAL A 317 -0.90 5.19 4.20
C VAL A 317 -1.94 4.25 3.61
N LEU A 318 -3.10 4.08 4.27
CA LEU A 318 -4.19 3.23 3.77
C LEU A 318 -4.75 3.70 2.42
N LEU A 319 -4.96 5.00 2.26
CA LEU A 319 -5.62 5.54 1.06
C LEU A 319 -4.71 5.64 -0.16
N ASN A 320 -3.39 5.74 0.06
CA ASN A 320 -2.44 6.06 -1.00
C ASN A 320 -1.38 4.96 -1.20
N GLY A 321 -1.38 3.92 -0.37
CA GLY A 321 -0.49 2.77 -0.51
C GLY A 321 -0.76 2.00 -1.80
N GLN A 322 0.30 1.76 -2.56
CA GLN A 322 0.26 0.94 -3.77
C GLN A 322 0.98 -0.38 -3.48
N GLU A 323 0.26 -1.49 -3.60
CA GLU A 323 0.80 -2.83 -3.32
C GLU A 323 1.90 -3.21 -4.32
N ARG A 324 2.96 -3.85 -3.82
CA ARG A 324 4.13 -4.27 -4.57
C ARG A 324 4.35 -5.77 -4.39
N SER A 325 4.55 -6.45 -5.52
CA SER A 325 5.05 -7.82 -5.58
C SER A 325 6.20 -7.86 -6.59
N PRO A 326 7.41 -7.40 -6.23
CA PRO A 326 8.57 -7.41 -7.12
C PRO A 326 8.86 -8.82 -7.65
N ASN A 327 9.42 -8.92 -8.85
CA ASN A 327 9.94 -10.18 -9.35
C ASN A 327 11.03 -10.71 -8.42
N SER A 328 11.04 -12.02 -8.21
CA SER A 328 12.14 -12.67 -7.51
C SER A 328 13.30 -12.96 -8.47
N GLU A 329 14.49 -13.13 -7.90
CA GLU A 329 15.69 -13.58 -8.62
C GLU A 329 15.52 -14.96 -9.30
N TYR A 330 14.50 -15.74 -8.90
CA TYR A 330 14.16 -16.98 -9.57
C TYR A 330 13.78 -16.76 -11.04
N VAL A 331 13.17 -15.61 -11.40
CA VAL A 331 12.75 -15.31 -12.77
C VAL A 331 13.97 -15.23 -13.70
N VAL A 332 15.01 -14.50 -13.26
CA VAL A 332 16.29 -14.39 -14.00
C VAL A 332 16.98 -15.75 -14.07
N PHE A 333 17.07 -16.47 -12.94
CA PHE A 333 17.62 -17.83 -12.89
C PHE A 333 16.91 -18.77 -13.86
N GLN A 334 15.58 -18.73 -13.91
CA GLN A 334 14.77 -19.59 -14.75
C GLN A 334 14.98 -19.30 -16.23
N GLU A 335 15.08 -18.03 -16.62
CA GLU A 335 15.32 -17.66 -18.02
C GLU A 335 16.69 -18.14 -18.50
N LEU A 336 17.74 -17.90 -17.71
CA LEU A 336 19.08 -18.38 -18.04
C LEU A 336 19.16 -19.91 -18.06
N LEU A 337 18.54 -20.59 -17.09
CA LEU A 337 18.56 -22.04 -17.03
C LEU A 337 17.73 -22.67 -18.15
N ARG A 338 16.65 -22.03 -18.59
CA ARG A 338 15.87 -22.47 -19.76
C ARG A 338 16.73 -22.49 -21.02
N GLN A 339 17.64 -21.53 -21.17
CA GLN A 339 18.56 -21.43 -22.31
C GLN A 339 19.72 -22.43 -22.20
N GLU A 340 20.26 -22.66 -21.00
CA GLU A 340 21.40 -23.57 -20.78
C GLU A 340 20.99 -25.05 -20.69
N ASP A 341 19.97 -25.38 -19.89
CA ASP A 341 19.50 -26.74 -19.63
C ASP A 341 17.99 -26.76 -19.32
N LYS A 342 17.19 -26.66 -20.38
CA LYS A 342 15.72 -26.80 -20.32
C LYS A 342 15.28 -28.12 -19.68
N GLY A 343 16.08 -29.18 -19.80
CA GLY A 343 15.78 -30.51 -19.25
C GLY A 343 15.83 -30.52 -17.73
N ALA A 344 16.87 -29.91 -17.14
CA ALA A 344 17.00 -29.75 -15.70
C ALA A 344 15.88 -28.89 -15.11
N LEU A 345 15.55 -27.76 -15.74
CA LEU A 345 14.45 -26.90 -15.29
C LEU A 345 13.11 -27.65 -15.31
N SER A 346 12.79 -28.32 -16.43
CA SER A 346 11.56 -29.11 -16.56
C SER A 346 11.48 -30.23 -15.53
N THR A 347 12.59 -30.92 -15.28
CA THR A 347 12.70 -31.97 -14.25
C THR A 347 12.46 -31.42 -12.85
N PHE A 348 13.05 -30.27 -12.53
CA PHE A 348 12.81 -29.59 -11.26
C PHE A 348 11.34 -29.20 -11.09
N HIS A 349 10.74 -28.54 -12.09
CA HIS A 349 9.32 -28.18 -12.09
C HIS A 349 8.39 -29.37 -11.94
N LYS A 350 8.70 -30.51 -12.59
CA LYS A 350 7.95 -31.75 -12.42
C LYS A 350 8.04 -32.27 -10.99
N LYS A 351 9.22 -32.25 -10.37
CA LYS A 351 9.44 -32.71 -8.98
C LYS A 351 8.71 -31.86 -7.95
N VAL A 352 8.69 -30.53 -8.12
CA VAL A 352 7.95 -29.66 -7.19
C VAL A 352 6.43 -29.77 -7.37
N ARG A 353 5.95 -29.91 -8.63
CA ARG A 353 4.52 -30.18 -8.90
C ARG A 353 4.05 -31.50 -8.31
N ALA A 354 4.88 -32.53 -8.33
CA ALA A 354 4.58 -33.81 -7.68
C ALA A 354 4.42 -33.70 -6.15
N LYS A 355 4.86 -32.58 -5.56
CA LYS A 355 4.66 -32.24 -4.14
C LYS A 355 3.51 -31.24 -3.92
N GLY A 356 2.69 -30.96 -4.94
CA GLY A 356 1.59 -30.01 -4.87
C GLY A 356 1.99 -28.53 -4.95
N ILE A 357 3.25 -28.23 -5.28
CA ILE A 357 3.77 -26.86 -5.36
C ILE A 357 3.71 -26.37 -6.80
N GLN A 358 3.11 -25.19 -7.01
CA GLN A 358 3.10 -24.51 -8.30
C GLN A 358 4.40 -23.71 -8.48
N PRO A 359 5.23 -23.96 -9.51
CA PRO A 359 6.48 -23.23 -9.71
C PRO A 359 6.34 -21.71 -9.81
N GLN A 360 5.17 -21.22 -10.19
CA GLN A 360 4.84 -19.80 -10.30
C GLN A 360 4.94 -19.07 -8.95
N THR A 361 4.79 -19.78 -7.82
CA THR A 361 4.96 -19.18 -6.50
C THR A 361 6.40 -18.71 -6.26
N PHE A 362 7.37 -19.22 -7.03
CA PHE A 362 8.75 -18.76 -6.96
C PHE A 362 8.98 -17.45 -7.70
N HIS A 363 8.04 -16.95 -8.50
CA HIS A 363 8.26 -15.77 -9.34
C HIS A 363 8.18 -14.45 -8.56
N SER A 364 7.57 -14.45 -7.37
CA SER A 364 7.40 -13.26 -6.54
C SER A 364 8.39 -13.20 -5.38
N SER A 365 8.93 -12.02 -5.14
CA SER A 365 9.69 -11.68 -3.93
C SER A 365 8.76 -11.43 -2.75
N SER A 366 9.31 -10.91 -1.65
CA SER A 366 8.58 -10.32 -0.54
C SER A 366 7.60 -9.24 -1.03
N HIS A 367 6.38 -9.27 -0.52
CA HIS A 367 5.36 -8.26 -0.83
C HIS A 367 5.65 -6.97 -0.07
N GLY A 368 5.14 -5.84 -0.54
CA GLY A 368 5.28 -4.57 0.15
C GLY A 368 4.31 -3.51 -0.33
N GLN A 369 4.54 -2.28 0.11
CA GLN A 369 3.76 -1.12 -0.29
C GLN A 369 4.69 0.06 -0.54
N GLY A 370 4.34 0.89 -1.52
CA GLY A 370 4.98 2.17 -1.79
C GLY A 370 3.96 3.29 -1.91
N ILE A 371 4.34 4.52 -1.57
CA ILE A 371 3.51 5.71 -1.78
C ILE A 371 4.18 6.62 -2.79
N TYR A 372 3.37 7.08 -3.75
CA TYR A 372 3.78 7.85 -4.91
C TYR A 372 2.97 9.15 -4.91
N PRO A 373 3.53 10.30 -4.49
CA PRO A 373 2.75 11.51 -4.25
C PRO A 373 1.91 12.00 -5.43
N VAL A 374 2.45 11.96 -6.65
CA VAL A 374 1.70 12.30 -7.86
C VAL A 374 0.71 11.20 -8.18
N GLY A 375 1.14 9.93 -8.14
CA GLY A 375 0.28 8.77 -8.35
C GLY A 375 -0.95 8.73 -7.42
N ALA A 376 -0.78 9.18 -6.19
CA ALA A 376 -1.82 9.33 -5.18
C ALA A 376 -2.89 10.38 -5.53
N CYS A 377 -2.70 11.18 -6.59
CA CYS A 377 -3.69 12.13 -7.10
C CYS A 377 -4.55 11.57 -8.24
N PHE A 378 -4.28 10.35 -8.74
CA PHE A 378 -5.19 9.71 -9.70
C PHE A 378 -6.47 9.30 -8.99
N ASN A 379 -7.61 9.75 -9.50
CA ASN A 379 -8.91 9.34 -9.00
C ASN A 379 -9.32 7.98 -9.57
N HIS A 380 -10.35 7.40 -8.94
CA HIS A 380 -10.91 6.13 -9.35
C HIS A 380 -11.95 6.27 -10.48
N SER A 381 -11.96 5.31 -11.40
CA SER A 381 -13.10 4.98 -12.26
C SER A 381 -13.19 3.46 -12.43
N CYS A 382 -14.40 2.88 -12.41
CA CYS A 382 -14.60 1.48 -12.82
C CYS A 382 -14.51 1.28 -14.35
N GLU A 383 -14.28 2.36 -15.09
CA GLU A 383 -13.88 2.40 -16.49
C GLU A 383 -12.61 3.27 -16.58
N PRO A 384 -11.45 2.76 -16.15
CA PRO A 384 -10.23 3.54 -16.13
C PRO A 384 -9.76 3.85 -17.56
N ASN A 385 -9.02 4.94 -17.73
CA ASN A 385 -8.36 5.29 -18.99
C ASN A 385 -6.84 5.16 -18.91
N ILE A 386 -6.29 4.92 -17.73
CA ILE A 386 -4.88 4.63 -17.46
C ILE A 386 -4.75 3.42 -16.54
N GLN A 387 -3.63 2.71 -16.64
CA GLN A 387 -3.29 1.60 -15.76
C GLN A 387 -1.95 1.84 -15.07
N VAL A 388 -1.85 1.33 -13.85
CA VAL A 388 -0.60 1.28 -13.09
C VAL A 388 0.15 -0.01 -13.44
N SER A 389 1.45 0.11 -13.65
CA SER A 389 2.40 -0.99 -13.76
C SER A 389 3.67 -0.62 -13.01
N TYR A 390 4.57 -1.59 -12.82
CA TYR A 390 5.83 -1.36 -12.16
C TYR A 390 7.00 -1.68 -13.08
N VAL A 391 8.04 -0.85 -13.01
CA VAL A 391 9.27 -1.08 -13.77
C VAL A 391 10.27 -1.79 -12.88
N ASP A 392 10.86 -2.85 -13.42
CA ASP A 392 11.93 -3.60 -12.78
C ASP A 392 13.28 -2.88 -13.02
N ASP A 393 13.42 -1.68 -12.45
CA ASP A 393 14.60 -0.82 -12.59
C ASP A 393 15.40 -0.69 -11.28
N ASN A 394 15.06 -1.51 -10.27
CA ASN A 394 15.62 -1.47 -8.92
C ASN A 394 15.49 -0.11 -8.20
N ASN A 395 14.51 0.73 -8.57
CA ASN A 395 14.33 2.06 -7.97
C ASN A 395 12.92 2.31 -7.40
N GLU A 396 12.08 1.28 -7.28
CA GLU A 396 10.65 1.39 -6.95
C GLU A 396 9.94 2.45 -7.77
N THR A 397 10.00 2.26 -9.09
CA THR A 397 9.35 3.16 -10.03
C THR A 397 7.94 2.66 -10.36
N LEU A 398 6.94 3.48 -10.03
CA LEU A 398 5.59 3.42 -10.57
C LEU A 398 5.63 3.87 -12.03
N GLN A 399 5.01 3.12 -12.93
CA GLN A 399 4.75 3.54 -14.29
C GLN A 399 3.26 3.52 -14.57
N VAL A 400 2.75 4.59 -15.15
CA VAL A 400 1.35 4.71 -15.56
C VAL A 400 1.29 4.83 -17.06
N SER A 401 0.44 4.03 -17.70
CA SER A 401 0.26 4.02 -19.15
C SER A 401 -1.20 4.18 -19.54
N ALA A 402 -1.47 4.83 -20.66
CA ALA A 402 -2.81 4.99 -21.19
C ALA A 402 -3.37 3.66 -21.74
N LEU A 403 -4.61 3.34 -21.37
CA LEU A 403 -5.35 2.14 -21.84
C LEU A 403 -6.02 2.35 -23.20
N ARG A 404 -6.23 3.62 -23.56
CA ARG A 404 -6.82 4.07 -24.81
C ARG A 404 -6.26 5.44 -25.17
N GLN A 405 -6.68 5.98 -26.31
CA GLN A 405 -6.46 7.39 -26.60
C GLN A 405 -7.20 8.27 -25.55
N ILE A 406 -6.52 9.30 -25.05
CA ILE A 406 -7.02 10.25 -24.05
C ILE A 406 -6.85 11.66 -24.61
N GLU A 407 -7.92 12.44 -24.65
CA GLU A 407 -7.91 13.82 -25.12
C GLU A 407 -7.50 14.81 -24.02
N ALA A 408 -7.00 15.97 -24.44
CA ALA A 408 -6.73 17.07 -23.50
C ALA A 408 -8.02 17.48 -22.77
N GLY A 409 -7.93 17.66 -21.46
CA GLY A 409 -9.06 17.99 -20.58
C GLY A 409 -9.75 16.77 -19.96
N GLU A 410 -9.48 15.54 -20.42
CA GLU A 410 -9.97 14.34 -19.74
C GLU A 410 -9.29 14.15 -18.38
N GLU A 411 -10.06 13.71 -17.39
CA GLU A 411 -9.53 13.26 -16.10
C GLU A 411 -8.82 11.92 -16.28
N LEU A 412 -7.63 11.79 -15.71
CA LEU A 412 -6.83 10.58 -15.71
C LEU A 412 -7.23 9.72 -14.50
N CYS A 413 -7.85 8.58 -14.76
CA CYS A 413 -8.41 7.71 -13.74
C CYS A 413 -7.86 6.29 -13.84
N ILE A 414 -7.44 5.75 -12.70
CA ILE A 414 -7.08 4.34 -12.52
C ILE A 414 -8.25 3.57 -11.90
N SER A 415 -8.19 2.25 -11.90
CA SER A 415 -9.05 1.44 -11.03
C SER A 415 -8.37 1.20 -9.69
N TYR A 416 -9.13 1.19 -8.59
CA TYR A 416 -8.63 0.96 -7.22
C TYR A 416 -8.97 -0.45 -6.72
N ILE A 417 -9.79 -1.16 -7.49
CA ILE A 417 -10.46 -2.41 -7.16
C ILE A 417 -10.55 -3.24 -8.45
N ASP A 418 -11.05 -4.46 -8.35
CA ASP A 418 -11.47 -5.21 -9.53
C ASP A 418 -12.78 -4.63 -10.10
N GLU A 419 -12.72 -4.04 -11.29
CA GLU A 419 -13.90 -3.47 -11.95
C GLU A 419 -14.90 -4.48 -12.51
N ASP A 420 -14.54 -5.76 -12.63
CA ASP A 420 -15.39 -6.80 -13.20
C ASP A 420 -16.40 -7.38 -12.19
N GLY A 421 -16.19 -7.14 -10.90
CA GLY A 421 -17.10 -7.53 -9.83
C GLY A 421 -18.47 -6.82 -9.89
N PRO A 422 -19.52 -7.33 -9.23
CA PRO A 422 -20.85 -6.70 -9.19
C PRO A 422 -20.84 -5.32 -8.53
N VAL A 423 -21.75 -4.42 -8.95
CA VAL A 423 -21.69 -3.02 -8.51
C VAL A 423 -21.86 -2.84 -7.00
N GLU A 424 -22.63 -3.69 -6.32
CA GLU A 424 -22.77 -3.64 -4.86
C GLU A 424 -21.43 -3.90 -4.15
N GLU A 425 -20.65 -4.89 -4.62
CA GLU A 425 -19.32 -5.20 -4.10
C GLU A 425 -18.35 -4.04 -4.38
N ARG A 426 -18.34 -3.54 -5.61
CA ARG A 426 -17.50 -2.39 -5.98
C ARG A 426 -17.79 -1.17 -5.11
N GLN A 427 -19.07 -0.87 -4.86
CA GLN A 427 -19.47 0.26 -4.02
C GLN A 427 -19.09 0.05 -2.55
N GLN A 428 -19.21 -1.17 -2.03
CA GLN A 428 -18.79 -1.47 -0.66
C GLN A 428 -17.28 -1.33 -0.52
N GLN A 429 -16.49 -1.98 -1.37
CA GLN A 429 -15.03 -1.91 -1.32
C GLN A 429 -14.54 -0.46 -1.41
N LEU A 430 -15.07 0.33 -2.33
CA LEU A 430 -14.70 1.75 -2.47
C LEU A 430 -15.07 2.59 -1.25
N PHE A 431 -16.20 2.29 -0.60
CA PHE A 431 -16.61 3.03 0.57
C PHE A 431 -15.78 2.64 1.80
N GLU A 432 -15.54 1.35 2.04
CA GLU A 432 -14.82 0.88 3.23
C GLU A 432 -13.32 1.20 3.16
N HIS A 433 -12.70 1.02 1.99
CA HIS A 433 -11.27 1.21 1.81
C HIS A 433 -10.89 2.64 1.39
N TYR A 434 -11.81 3.39 0.78
CA TYR A 434 -11.49 4.71 0.22
C TYR A 434 -12.48 5.83 0.63
N LEU A 435 -13.50 5.50 1.43
CA LEU A 435 -14.45 6.45 2.02
C LEU A 435 -15.29 7.23 0.99
N PHE A 436 -15.56 6.64 -0.19
CA PHE A 436 -16.44 7.27 -1.19
C PHE A 436 -17.35 6.25 -1.89
N SER A 437 -18.43 6.73 -2.51
CA SER A 437 -19.26 5.93 -3.43
C SER A 437 -18.95 6.36 -4.86
N CYS A 438 -18.75 5.41 -5.78
CA CYS A 438 -18.39 5.72 -7.17
C CYS A 438 -19.61 6.11 -8.00
N GLY A 439 -19.49 7.16 -8.81
CA GLY A 439 -20.51 7.62 -9.74
C GLY A 439 -20.03 7.65 -11.18
N CYS A 440 -19.04 6.83 -11.53
CA CYS A 440 -18.62 6.67 -12.91
C CYS A 440 -19.76 6.12 -13.78
N HIS A 441 -19.60 6.18 -15.10
CA HIS A 441 -20.65 5.79 -16.03
C HIS A 441 -21.08 4.32 -15.85
N LYS A 442 -20.14 3.37 -15.73
CA LYS A 442 -20.41 1.96 -15.40
C LYS A 442 -21.24 1.81 -14.13
N CYS A 443 -20.84 2.41 -13.01
CA CYS A 443 -21.60 2.31 -11.76
C CYS A 443 -23.00 2.92 -11.87
N ALA A 444 -23.16 4.06 -12.54
CA ALA A 444 -24.46 4.69 -12.73
C ALA A 444 -25.40 3.78 -13.55
N LYS A 445 -24.88 3.17 -14.61
CA LYS A 445 -25.62 2.21 -15.45
C LYS A 445 -26.00 0.95 -14.66
N ASP A 446 -25.05 0.35 -13.95
CA ASP A 446 -25.26 -0.91 -13.23
C ASP A 446 -26.25 -0.72 -12.07
N LEU A 447 -26.15 0.38 -11.31
CA LEU A 447 -27.11 0.71 -10.24
C LEU A 447 -28.52 0.97 -10.78
N ALA A 448 -28.66 1.56 -11.97
CA ALA A 448 -29.96 1.74 -12.61
C ALA A 448 -30.58 0.39 -12.99
N SER A 449 -29.78 -0.54 -13.51
CA SER A 449 -30.22 -1.90 -13.83
C SER A 449 -30.70 -2.66 -12.58
N LEU A 450 -29.98 -2.55 -11.46
CA LEU A 450 -30.39 -3.18 -10.19
C LEU A 450 -31.76 -2.66 -9.70
N ARG A 451 -31.99 -1.35 -9.78
CA ARG A 451 -33.28 -0.74 -9.38
C ARG A 451 -34.44 -1.11 -10.30
N GLY A 452 -34.16 -1.43 -11.56
CA GLY A 452 -35.17 -1.87 -12.52
C GLY A 452 -35.52 -3.36 -12.43
N HIS A 453 -34.87 -4.12 -11.54
CA HIS A 453 -35.11 -5.54 -11.28
C HIS A 453 -35.65 -5.82 -9.86
N ALA A 454 -35.75 -4.78 -9.02
CA ALA A 454 -36.43 -4.79 -7.73
C ALA A 454 -37.86 -4.23 -7.90
#